data_AF-A0A0R3RA01-F1
#
_entry.id   AF-A0A0R3RA01-F1
#
_cell.length_a   1.000
_cell.length_b   1.000
_cell.length_c   1.000
_cell.angle_alpha   90.00
_cell.angle_beta   90.00
_cell.angle_gamma   90.00
#
_symmetry.space_group_name_H-M   'P 1'
#
loop_
_entity.id
_entity.type
_entity.pdbx_description
1 polymer ?
#
loop_
_entity_poly.entity_id
_entity_poly.type
_entity_poly.pdbx_seq_one_letter_code
_entity_poly.pdbx_strand_id
1 'polypeptide(L)' 'MGAMLLNQVIETEQRKNDGKLSKEQAIDILRKSLELSIYHDCVADNEFEISTVDKDGVQLGVPEFIAGNWDIAEYNCDYQ' A
#
# COMPACT_ATOMS: atom_id res chain seq x y z
N MET A 1 -4.34 4.43 -11.59
CA MET A 1 -3.86 5.63 -10.82
C MET A 1 -2.62 5.38 -9.97
N GLY A 2 -2.06 4.16 -9.97
CA GLY A 2 -0.93 3.78 -9.11
C GLY A 2 0.26 4.75 -9.13
N ALA A 3 0.78 5.15 -10.29
CA ALA A 3 1.98 5.99 -10.34
C ALA A 3 1.85 7.35 -9.64
N MET A 4 0.65 7.93 -9.51
CA MET A 4 0.50 9.26 -8.89
C MET A 4 0.36 9.17 -7.36
N LEU A 5 -0.39 8.18 -6.85
CA LEU A 5 -0.62 8.00 -5.42
C LEU A 5 0.51 7.23 -4.74
N LEU A 6 1.01 6.17 -5.38
CA LEU A 6 2.06 5.31 -4.84
C LEU A 6 3.39 6.08 -4.72
N ASN A 7 3.77 6.85 -5.76
CA ASN A 7 5.04 7.59 -5.76
C ASN A 7 5.08 8.62 -4.61
N GLN A 8 3.99 9.34 -4.38
CA GLN A 8 3.93 10.32 -3.31
C GLN A 8 4.10 9.68 -1.92
N VAL A 9 3.47 8.52 -1.67
CA VAL A 9 3.58 7.80 -0.40
C VAL A 9 5.01 7.30 -0.19
N ILE A 10 5.58 6.66 -1.22
CA ILE A 10 6.95 6.13 -1.18
C ILE A 10 7.96 7.26 -0.95
N GLU A 11 7.87 8.36 -1.70
CA GLU A 11 8.79 9.50 -1.56
C GLU A 11 8.67 10.21 -0.20
N THR A 12 7.47 10.24 0.38
CA THR A 12 7.25 10.86 1.69
C THR A 12 7.92 10.03 2.79
N GLU A 13 7.72 8.72 2.76
CA GLU A 13 8.31 7.81 3.76
C GLU A 13 9.83 7.66 3.57
N GLN A 14 10.31 7.69 2.33
CA GLN A 14 11.75 7.70 2.03
C GLN A 14 12.43 8.97 2.54
N ARG A 15 11.79 10.15 2.38
CA ARG A 15 12.29 11.42 2.94
C ARG A 15 12.30 11.46 4.46
N LYS A 16 11.28 10.91 5.12
CA LYS A 16 11.21 10.85 6.60
C LYS A 16 12.31 10.00 7.22
N ASN A 17 12.76 8.96 6.52
CA ASN A 17 13.75 8.01 7.02
C ASN A 17 15.16 8.26 6.44
N ASP A 18 15.47 9.48 5.99
CA ASP A 18 16.76 9.85 5.39
C ASP A 18 17.22 8.89 4.27
N GLY A 19 16.25 8.36 3.51
CA GLY A 19 16.48 7.42 2.43
C GLY A 19 16.86 6.00 2.84
N LYS A 20 16.79 5.65 4.14
CA LYS A 20 17.09 4.32 4.65
C LYS A 20 15.82 3.65 5.16
N LEU A 21 15.47 2.51 4.61
CA LEU A 21 14.33 1.70 5.04
C LEU A 21 14.82 0.30 5.42
N SER A 22 14.33 -0.23 6.52
CA SER A 22 14.42 -1.67 6.79
C SER A 22 13.53 -2.43 5.83
N LYS A 23 13.74 -3.75 5.73
CA LYS A 23 12.92 -4.64 4.92
C LYS A 23 11.44 -4.56 5.34
N GLU A 24 11.20 -4.60 6.65
CA GLU A 24 9.86 -4.52 7.24
C GLU A 24 9.20 -3.18 6.91
N GLN A 25 9.95 -2.08 7.05
CA GLN A 25 9.44 -0.75 6.71
C GLN A 25 9.08 -0.62 5.23
N ALA A 26 9.89 -1.19 4.33
CA ALA A 26 9.61 -1.18 2.90
C ALA A 26 8.34 -1.98 2.56
N ILE A 27 8.15 -3.15 3.17
CA ILE A 27 6.95 -3.97 3.01
C ILE A 27 5.71 -3.22 3.51
N ASP A 28 5.79 -2.60 4.70
CA ASP A 28 4.67 -1.82 5.27
C ASP A 28 4.27 -0.64 4.38
N ILE A 29 5.25 0.06 3.80
CA ILE A 29 4.99 1.17 2.87
C ILE A 29 4.28 0.65 1.62
N LEU A 30 4.75 -0.45 1.03
CA LEU A 30 4.13 -1.06 -0.15
C LEU A 30 2.70 -1.50 0.14
N ARG A 31 2.47 -2.16 1.29
CA ARG A 31 1.15 -2.60 1.73
C ARG A 31 0.17 -1.42 1.85
N LYS A 32 0.57 -0.33 2.53
CA LYS A 32 -0.25 0.90 2.64
C LYS A 32 -0.55 1.52 1.28
N SER A 33 0.41 1.47 0.37
CA SER A 33 0.28 2.07 -0.96
C SER A 33 -0.70 1.25 -1.84
N LEU A 34 -0.66 -0.08 -1.73
CA LEU A 34 -1.63 -0.98 -2.37
C LEU A 34 -3.03 -0.79 -1.79
N GLU A 35 -3.16 -0.68 -0.46
CA GLU A 35 -4.44 -0.40 0.20
C GLU A 35 -5.10 0.87 -0.33
N LEU A 36 -4.34 1.97 -0.46
CA LEU A 36 -4.85 3.21 -1.04
C LEU A 36 -5.30 3.03 -2.49
N SER A 37 -4.57 2.22 -3.27
CA SER A 37 -4.93 1.93 -4.65
C SER A 37 -6.24 1.15 -4.73
N ILE A 38 -6.49 0.21 -3.82
CA ILE A 38 -7.75 -0.55 -3.74
C ILE A 38 -8.93 0.38 -3.45
N TYR A 39 -8.78 1.38 -2.59
CA TYR A 39 -9.87 2.33 -2.30
C TYR A 39 -10.18 3.29 -3.45
N HIS A 40 -9.23 3.57 -4.34
CA HIS A 40 -9.34 4.68 -5.31
C HIS A 40 -9.32 4.23 -6.78
N ASP A 41 -8.87 3.01 -7.07
CA ASP A 41 -8.78 2.46 -8.42
C ASP A 41 -9.87 1.41 -8.63
N CYS A 42 -10.85 1.71 -9.48
CA CYS A 42 -12.01 0.85 -9.72
C CYS A 42 -11.67 -0.48 -10.42
N VAL A 43 -10.42 -0.69 -10.83
CA VAL A 43 -9.95 -1.92 -11.50
C VAL A 43 -8.98 -2.70 -10.61
N ALA A 44 -8.65 -2.19 -9.42
CA ALA A 44 -7.82 -2.92 -8.47
C ALA A 44 -8.62 -4.05 -7.82
N ASP A 45 -8.01 -5.24 -7.76
CA ASP A 45 -8.50 -6.34 -6.95
C ASP A 45 -7.97 -6.20 -5.52
N ASN A 46 -8.67 -6.79 -4.56
CA ASN A 46 -8.34 -6.66 -3.15
C ASN A 46 -7.47 -7.80 -2.59
N GLU A 47 -7.05 -8.72 -3.45
CA GLU A 47 -6.03 -9.73 -3.20
C GLU A 47 -4.69 -9.32 -3.85
N PHE A 48 -3.58 -9.40 -3.10
CA PHE A 48 -2.24 -9.06 -3.59
C PHE A 48 -1.17 -9.90 -2.91
N GLU A 49 0.03 -9.94 -3.48
CA GLU A 49 1.20 -10.63 -2.91
C GLU A 49 2.42 -9.70 -2.94
N ILE A 50 3.22 -9.70 -1.88
CA ILE A 50 4.50 -8.97 -1.83
C ILE A 50 5.66 -9.98 -1.76
N SER A 51 6.32 -10.17 -2.90
CA SER A 51 7.57 -10.93 -2.99
C SER A 51 8.79 -10.04 -2.71
N THR A 52 9.82 -10.57 -2.05
CA THR A 52 11.07 -9.85 -1.74
C THR A 52 12.28 -10.50 -2.37
N VAL A 53 13.24 -9.67 -2.79
CA VAL A 53 14.53 -10.11 -3.31
C VAL A 53 15.63 -9.45 -2.49
N ASP A 54 16.44 -10.25 -1.80
CA ASP A 54 17.56 -9.77 -1.00
C ASP A 54 18.81 -10.64 -1.22
N LYS A 55 19.86 -10.40 -0.43
CA LYS A 55 21.12 -11.15 -0.49
C LYS A 55 20.97 -12.65 -0.25
N ASP A 56 19.90 -13.07 0.41
CA ASP A 56 19.61 -14.45 0.77
C ASP A 56 18.73 -15.14 -0.30
N GLY A 57 18.31 -14.41 -1.33
CA GLY A 57 17.62 -14.92 -2.51
C GLY A 57 16.23 -14.31 -2.71
N VAL A 58 15.38 -15.03 -3.45
CA VAL A 58 13.99 -14.66 -3.70
C VAL A 58 13.11 -15.32 -2.64
N GLN A 59 12.29 -14.52 -1.97
CA GLN A 59 11.31 -14.98 -0.99
C GLN A 59 9.94 -14.58 -1.50
N LEU A 60 9.17 -15.58 -1.92
CA LEU A 60 7.81 -15.35 -2.42
C LEU A 60 6.90 -14.96 -1.25
N GLY A 61 6.01 -14.00 -1.51
CA GLY A 61 5.01 -13.61 -0.54
C GLY A 61 3.91 -14.65 -0.43
N VAL A 62 3.01 -14.42 0.53
CA VAL A 62 1.75 -15.15 0.61
C VAL A 62 0.64 -14.20 0.18
N PRO A 63 -0.40 -14.66 -0.53
CA PRO A 63 -1.54 -13.82 -0.86
C PRO A 63 -2.17 -13.20 0.38
N GLU A 64 -2.39 -11.89 0.32
CA GLU A 64 -3.00 -11.05 1.35
C GLU A 64 -4.29 -10.44 0.81
N PHE A 65 -5.29 -10.29 1.68
CA PHE A 65 -6.58 -9.73 1.33
C PHE A 65 -6.87 -8.46 2.15
N ILE A 66 -7.33 -7.40 1.50
CA ILE A 66 -7.81 -6.17 2.14
C ILE A 66 -9.33 -6.08 2.02
N ALA A 67 -10.02 -6.25 3.14
CA ALA A 67 -11.48 -6.02 3.23
C ALA A 67 -11.83 -4.51 3.24
N GLY A 68 -10.88 -3.68 3.67
CA GLY A 68 -11.00 -2.24 3.80
C GLY A 68 -11.72 -1.76 5.07
N ASN A 69 -11.54 -0.49 5.43
CA ASN A 69 -12.29 0.21 6.46
C ASN A 69 -13.36 1.09 5.78
N TRP A 70 -14.63 0.82 6.08
CA TRP A 70 -15.78 1.52 5.52
C TRP A 70 -16.52 2.40 6.54
N ASP A 71 -15.96 2.61 7.73
CA ASP A 71 -16.53 3.44 8.79
C ASP A 71 -16.76 4.89 8.29
N ILE A 72 -15.96 5.35 7.33
CA ILE A 72 -16.13 6.67 6.69
C ILE A 72 -17.48 6.84 5.99
N ALA A 73 -18.11 5.74 5.54
CA ALA A 73 -19.42 5.78 4.92
C ALA A 73 -20.52 6.22 5.90
N GLU A 74 -20.33 5.98 7.21
CA GLU A 74 -21.30 6.39 8.24
C GLU A 74 -21.33 7.92 8.44
N TYR A 75 -20.20 8.59 8.19
CA TYR A 75 -20.07 10.05 8.36
C TYR A 75 -20.49 10.85 7.12
N ASN A 76 -20.54 10.22 5.94
CA ASN A 76 -20.74 10.89 4.65
C ASN A 76 -22.20 10.85 4.18
N CYS A 77 -23.15 11.08 5.09
CA CYS A 77 -24.59 11.06 4.81
C CYS A 77 -25.16 12.44 4.38
N ASP A 78 -24.36 13.51 4.47
CA ASP A 78 -24.78 14.87 4.11
C ASP A 78 -24.13 15.32 2.80
N TYR A 79 -24.62 14.79 1.67
CA TYR A 79 -24.44 15.46 0.39
C TYR A 79 -25.39 16.69 0.37
N GLN A 80 -24.88 17.87 0.75
CA GLN A 80 -25.52 19.15 0.42
C GLN A 80 -25.13 19.62 -0.97
#